data_AF-A0A314ZKJ6-F1
#
_entry.id   AF-A0A314ZKJ6-F1
#
_cell.length_a   1.000
_cell.length_b   1.000
_cell.length_c   1.000
_cell.angle_alpha   90.00
_cell.angle_beta   90.00
_cell.angle_gamma   90.00
#
_symmetry.space_group_name_H-M   'P 1'
#
loop_
_entity.id
_entity.type
_entity.pdbx_description
1 polymer ?
#
loop_
_entity_poly.entity_id
_entity_poly.type
_entity_poly.pdbx_seq_one_letter_code
_entity_poly.pdbx_strand_id
1 'polypeptide(L)'
;MASSSLNLVWSLISFSCTMWSACYAANRDTLKPGDTLNSLVSAMGTFTLNFTALDKGKPNYSYLVLQRTENTGFSFLVWIANRNTPIMYPTGALTLDRNGTLKITQKGRDPIELFSAPRTTNINSTTSVVEATLLDTGNFILKELSSIDRSTKQVLWQSFDYLADTFLPGMKLGVNHTNNHSWLLTSSLIDSSPETGAFTLEWDPKGHQLQIKQRGVISWSSGAFRDGAFDFLNPYVPKFSIVSDENQDYLTYNDTVNVRWRLTSEGQLQFFTMLDGGRQTLQQFPLSICDGFDTDEGCQNRNWTFLEESTRGTMNFVLTNSSRPLINKNEKTHKWIWIGTAIAAALLVMVLCISSYLLRRKLFSGENNPMIENELLEWRESDRSTGDVNGLQNDGKLGNNLTVFSYASVVAATTDFSEENKLGQGGFGPVYKGKLLTGQEIAVKRLSRCSGQGTLEFKNELILISELQHTNLVQLFGFCIHGEERILIYAYMPNKSLDYFLFGRKLRFSITLILVT
;
A
#
# COMPACT_ATOMS: atom_id res chain seq x y z
N MET A 1 83.23 18.91 -5.56
CA MET A 1 82.12 18.71 -6.52
C MET A 1 81.51 17.31 -6.53
N ALA A 2 82.00 16.33 -5.75
CA ALA A 2 81.47 14.96 -5.75
C ALA A 2 80.43 14.64 -4.65
N SER A 3 80.26 15.49 -3.62
CA SER A 3 79.28 15.23 -2.54
C SER A 3 77.88 15.81 -2.82
N SER A 4 77.76 16.76 -3.75
CA SER A 4 76.48 17.39 -4.12
C SER A 4 75.67 16.55 -5.11
N SER A 5 76.32 15.68 -5.88
CA SER A 5 75.66 14.80 -6.85
C SER A 5 75.02 13.57 -6.21
N LEU A 6 75.59 13.02 -5.12
CA LEU A 6 74.99 11.88 -4.41
C LEU A 6 73.68 12.25 -3.70
N ASN A 7 73.59 13.43 -3.10
CA ASN A 7 72.37 13.88 -2.40
C ASN A 7 71.20 14.13 -3.36
N LEU A 8 71.48 14.52 -4.61
CA LEU A 8 70.45 14.66 -5.65
C LEU A 8 69.90 13.31 -6.12
N VAL A 9 70.76 12.29 -6.22
CA VAL A 9 70.35 10.94 -6.63
C VAL A 9 69.51 10.25 -5.54
N TRP A 10 69.86 10.41 -4.25
CA TRP A 10 69.04 9.89 -3.15
C TRP A 10 67.71 10.64 -2.98
N SER A 11 67.68 11.94 -3.28
CA SER A 11 66.44 12.74 -3.32
C SER A 11 65.51 12.30 -4.46
N LEU A 12 66.06 12.04 -5.66
CA LEU A 12 65.28 11.59 -6.82
C LEU A 12 64.76 10.14 -6.66
N ILE A 13 65.50 9.27 -5.97
CA ILE A 13 65.06 7.90 -5.67
C ILE A 13 64.00 7.89 -4.54
N SER A 14 64.04 8.81 -3.57
CA SER A 14 62.98 8.92 -2.56
C SER A 14 61.71 9.60 -3.11
N PHE A 15 61.85 10.49 -4.10
CA PHE A 15 60.72 11.07 -4.83
C PHE A 15 60.06 10.05 -5.79
N SER A 16 60.85 9.16 -6.42
CA SER A 16 60.28 8.09 -7.26
C SER A 16 59.65 6.96 -6.45
N CYS A 17 60.10 6.71 -5.21
CA CYS A 17 59.48 5.74 -4.31
C CYS A 17 58.21 6.26 -3.62
N THR A 18 58.09 7.57 -3.39
CA THR A 18 56.85 8.18 -2.87
C THR A 18 55.81 8.46 -3.97
N MET A 19 56.23 8.58 -5.23
CA MET A 19 55.35 8.58 -6.41
C MET A 19 54.85 7.20 -6.83
N TRP A 20 55.21 6.13 -6.10
CA TRP A 20 54.63 4.79 -6.29
C TRP A 20 53.59 4.41 -5.21
N SER A 21 53.33 5.29 -4.22
CA SER A 21 52.34 5.04 -3.15
C SER A 21 51.15 6.00 -3.14
N ALA A 22 50.91 6.72 -4.24
CA ALA A 22 49.66 7.44 -4.47
C ALA A 22 49.10 7.13 -5.86
N CYS A 23 48.97 5.85 -6.21
CA CYS A 23 47.79 5.50 -7.00
C CYS A 23 46.60 5.87 -6.11
N TYR A 24 45.94 7.00 -6.39
CA TYR A 24 44.53 7.13 -6.03
C TYR A 24 43.89 5.84 -6.50
N ALA A 25 43.46 4.99 -5.57
CA ALA A 25 42.74 3.79 -5.91
C ALA A 25 41.49 4.28 -6.65
N ALA A 26 41.46 4.11 -7.97
CA ALA A 26 40.31 4.48 -8.77
C ALA A 26 39.09 3.80 -8.14
N ASN A 27 38.03 4.57 -7.90
CA ASN A 27 36.78 4.03 -7.40
C ASN A 27 36.37 2.86 -8.30
N ARG A 28 36.21 1.68 -7.71
CA ARG A 28 35.84 0.50 -8.48
C ARG A 28 34.33 0.56 -8.73
N ASP A 29 33.99 0.99 -9.93
CA ASP A 29 32.61 1.13 -10.42
C ASP A 29 32.12 -0.12 -11.16
N THR A 30 33.03 -1.04 -11.48
CA THR A 30 32.76 -2.19 -12.35
C THR A 30 33.14 -3.52 -11.69
N LEU A 31 32.25 -4.49 -11.85
CA LEU A 31 32.36 -5.89 -11.45
C LEU A 31 32.48 -6.77 -12.71
N LYS A 32 33.61 -7.42 -12.88
CA LYS A 32 33.93 -8.30 -14.01
C LYS A 32 33.62 -9.77 -13.70
N PRO A 33 33.54 -10.65 -14.70
CA PRO A 33 33.31 -12.08 -14.47
C PRO A 33 34.37 -12.69 -13.55
N GLY A 34 33.92 -13.35 -12.49
CA GLY A 34 34.74 -13.93 -11.43
C GLY A 34 35.02 -13.00 -10.25
N ASP A 35 34.65 -11.71 -10.34
CA ASP A 35 34.84 -10.78 -9.24
C ASP A 35 33.84 -11.02 -8.10
N THR A 36 34.29 -10.75 -6.88
CA THR A 36 33.45 -10.70 -5.67
C THR A 36 33.88 -9.52 -4.82
N LEU A 37 32.93 -8.63 -4.50
CA LEU A 37 33.19 -7.36 -3.83
C LEU A 37 32.14 -7.05 -2.76
N ASN A 38 32.54 -6.33 -1.72
CA ASN A 38 31.64 -5.87 -0.66
C ASN A 38 31.07 -4.47 -0.91
N SER A 39 31.71 -3.71 -1.81
CA SER A 39 31.29 -2.37 -2.18
C SER A 39 31.70 -2.05 -3.62
N LEU A 40 30.87 -1.24 -4.28
CA LEU A 40 31.11 -0.65 -5.59
C LEU A 40 30.83 0.86 -5.47
N VAL A 41 31.61 1.70 -6.12
CA VAL A 41 31.47 3.17 -6.04
C VAL A 41 31.46 3.70 -7.47
N SER A 42 30.50 4.54 -7.81
CA SER A 42 30.38 5.14 -9.14
C SER A 42 31.64 5.95 -9.48
N ALA A 43 31.89 6.20 -10.77
CA ALA A 43 33.12 6.85 -11.22
C ALA A 43 33.37 8.21 -10.55
N MET A 44 32.33 9.03 -10.36
CA MET A 44 32.39 10.31 -9.66
C MET A 44 32.30 10.21 -8.13
N GLY A 45 32.08 9.01 -7.57
CA GLY A 45 31.97 8.80 -6.12
C GLY A 45 30.63 9.24 -5.50
N THR A 46 29.63 9.59 -6.31
CA THR A 46 28.32 10.08 -5.87
C THR A 46 27.39 8.96 -5.40
N PHE A 47 27.53 7.77 -5.97
CA PHE A 47 26.75 6.59 -5.61
C PHE A 47 27.64 5.47 -5.10
N THR A 48 27.19 4.81 -4.04
CA THR A 48 27.86 3.65 -3.44
C THR A 48 26.87 2.50 -3.32
N LEU A 49 27.24 1.34 -3.83
CA LEU A 49 26.53 0.08 -3.64
C LEU A 49 27.29 -0.75 -2.61
N ASN A 50 26.72 -1.01 -1.42
CA ASN A 50 27.41 -1.74 -0.35
C ASN A 50 26.44 -2.57 0.52
N PHE A 51 26.99 -3.38 1.43
CA PHE A 51 26.19 -4.10 2.43
C PHE A 51 26.09 -3.32 3.75
N THR A 52 24.85 -3.04 4.18
CA THR A 52 24.58 -2.25 5.41
C THR A 52 23.45 -2.88 6.23
N ALA A 53 23.56 -2.81 7.56
CA ALA A 53 22.47 -3.12 8.48
C ALA A 53 21.51 -1.93 8.58
N LEU A 54 20.28 -2.10 8.10
CA LEU A 54 19.26 -1.03 8.08
C LEU A 54 18.21 -1.17 9.19
N ASP A 55 17.86 -2.40 9.53
CA ASP A 55 16.76 -2.68 10.45
C ASP A 55 17.25 -2.62 11.90
N LYS A 56 16.76 -1.62 12.65
CA LYS A 56 17.13 -1.41 14.05
C LYS A 56 16.69 -2.56 14.96
N GLY A 57 15.63 -3.28 14.60
CA GLY A 57 15.16 -4.48 15.30
C GLY A 57 15.93 -5.74 14.90
N LYS A 58 16.64 -5.73 13.76
CA LYS A 58 17.41 -6.85 13.21
C LYS A 58 18.85 -6.44 12.87
N PRO A 59 19.67 -5.99 13.83
CA PRO A 59 21.02 -5.45 13.57
C PRO A 59 22.01 -6.51 13.03
N ASN A 60 21.72 -7.80 13.24
CA ASN A 60 22.54 -8.92 12.76
C ASN A 60 22.32 -9.22 11.27
N TYR A 61 21.46 -8.45 10.60
CA TYR A 61 21.12 -8.63 9.20
C TYR A 61 21.52 -7.41 8.39
N SER A 62 21.92 -7.66 7.15
CA SER A 62 22.32 -6.64 6.19
C SER A 62 21.62 -6.79 4.84
N TYR A 63 21.65 -5.70 4.11
CA TYR A 63 21.04 -5.54 2.80
C TYR A 63 22.08 -4.96 1.85
N LEU A 64 22.04 -5.37 0.58
CA LEU A 64 22.76 -4.71 -0.49
C LEU A 64 21.99 -3.44 -0.85
N VAL A 65 22.58 -2.29 -0.57
CA VAL A 65 21.95 -0.98 -0.68
C VAL A 65 22.71 -0.10 -1.66
N LEU A 66 21.96 0.63 -2.47
CA LEU A 66 22.47 1.77 -3.23
C LEU A 66 22.22 3.03 -2.41
N GLN A 67 23.28 3.74 -2.10
CA GLN A 67 23.27 4.99 -1.35
C GLN A 67 23.83 6.10 -2.22
N ARG A 68 23.19 7.28 -2.17
CA ARG A 68 23.73 8.51 -2.74
C ARG A 68 24.35 9.33 -1.63
N THR A 69 25.56 9.82 -1.87
CA THR A 69 26.26 10.76 -0.99
C THR A 69 26.34 12.11 -1.68
N GLU A 70 25.76 13.12 -1.04
CA GLU A 70 25.81 14.50 -1.52
C GLU A 70 27.12 15.17 -1.11
N ASN A 71 27.50 16.25 -1.81
CA ASN A 71 28.72 17.03 -1.50
C ASN A 71 28.73 17.59 -0.07
N THR A 72 27.57 17.76 0.55
CA THR A 72 27.41 18.19 1.94
C THR A 72 27.74 17.09 2.96
N GLY A 73 28.04 15.86 2.50
CA GLY A 73 28.23 14.67 3.34
C GLY A 73 26.92 13.98 3.74
N PHE A 74 25.77 14.60 3.49
CA PHE A 74 24.47 13.96 3.69
C PHE A 74 24.34 12.77 2.75
N SER A 75 23.88 11.63 3.28
CA SER A 75 23.61 10.45 2.47
C SER A 75 22.19 9.95 2.64
N PHE A 76 21.64 9.39 1.58
CA PHE A 76 20.34 8.74 1.61
C PHE A 76 20.30 7.49 0.75
N LEU A 77 19.37 6.61 1.11
CA LEU A 77 19.18 5.34 0.47
C LEU A 77 18.29 5.50 -0.76
N VAL A 78 18.65 4.82 -1.85
CA VAL A 78 18.00 4.90 -3.17
C VAL A 78 17.34 3.58 -3.54
N TRP A 79 18.04 2.46 -3.34
CA TRP A 79 17.59 1.14 -3.80
C TRP A 79 18.11 0.02 -2.89
N ILE A 80 17.36 -1.08 -2.80
CA ILE A 80 17.68 -2.26 -1.98
C ILE A 80 17.44 -3.51 -2.79
N ALA A 81 18.46 -4.35 -2.97
CA ALA A 81 18.34 -5.57 -3.76
C ALA A 81 17.52 -6.65 -3.07
N ASN A 82 17.88 -6.97 -1.82
CA ASN A 82 17.38 -8.12 -1.08
C ASN A 82 16.41 -7.72 0.04
N ARG A 83 15.48 -6.80 -0.28
CA ARG A 83 14.53 -6.17 0.66
C ARG A 83 13.73 -7.16 1.52
N ASN A 84 13.32 -8.29 0.94
CA ASN A 84 12.52 -9.33 1.63
C ASN A 84 13.35 -10.55 2.04
N THR A 85 14.64 -10.58 1.72
CA THR A 85 15.55 -11.71 1.95
C THR A 85 16.84 -11.20 2.59
N PRO A 86 16.79 -10.73 3.85
CA PRO A 86 17.97 -10.24 4.56
C PRO A 86 19.03 -11.34 4.71
N ILE A 87 20.30 -10.95 4.66
CA ILE A 87 21.45 -11.85 4.86
C ILE A 87 22.16 -11.51 6.17
N MET A 88 22.95 -12.42 6.74
CA MET A 88 23.67 -12.11 7.99
C MET A 88 24.80 -11.12 7.75
N TYR A 89 24.87 -10.10 8.60
CA TYR A 89 25.97 -9.15 8.62
C TYR A 89 27.21 -9.76 9.32
N PRO A 90 28.44 -9.47 8.90
CA PRO A 90 28.89 -8.75 7.69
C PRO A 90 29.29 -9.74 6.58
N THR A 91 28.50 -10.79 6.34
CA THR A 91 28.92 -11.94 5.51
C THR A 91 28.54 -11.84 4.03
N GLY A 92 27.88 -10.74 3.64
CA GLY A 92 27.44 -10.52 2.27
C GLY A 92 28.55 -10.09 1.33
N ALA A 93 28.57 -10.66 0.14
CA ALA A 93 29.40 -10.19 -0.96
C ALA A 93 28.63 -10.24 -2.29
N LEU A 94 28.85 -9.24 -3.15
CA LEU A 94 28.27 -9.18 -4.48
C LEU A 94 29.23 -9.85 -5.46
N THR A 95 28.73 -10.83 -6.21
CA THR A 95 29.52 -11.65 -7.12
C THR A 95 28.91 -11.62 -8.51
N LEU A 96 29.74 -11.42 -9.53
CA LEU A 96 29.42 -11.76 -10.91
C LEU A 96 30.26 -12.98 -11.25
N ASP A 97 29.65 -14.15 -11.37
CA ASP A 97 30.44 -15.35 -11.65
C ASP A 97 30.87 -15.45 -13.12
N ARG A 98 31.72 -16.42 -13.43
CA ARG A 98 32.26 -16.63 -14.79
C ARG A 98 31.19 -17.06 -15.80
N ASN A 99 30.01 -17.48 -15.33
CA ASN A 99 28.89 -17.84 -16.18
C ASN A 99 27.97 -16.65 -16.49
N GLY A 100 28.28 -15.45 -15.97
CA GLY A 100 27.48 -14.25 -16.17
C GLY A 100 26.29 -14.15 -15.21
N THR A 101 26.32 -14.86 -14.08
CA THR A 101 25.28 -14.76 -13.05
C THR A 101 25.68 -13.75 -11.98
N LEU A 102 24.85 -12.70 -11.84
CA LEU A 102 24.94 -11.67 -10.82
C LEU A 102 24.18 -12.13 -9.56
N LYS A 103 24.86 -12.25 -8.43
CA LYS A 103 24.29 -12.81 -7.20
C LYS A 103 24.90 -12.23 -5.94
N ILE A 104 24.12 -12.25 -4.87
CA ILE A 104 24.57 -11.95 -3.51
C ILE A 104 24.96 -13.28 -2.88
N THR A 105 26.20 -13.40 -2.46
CA THR A 105 26.73 -14.57 -1.76
C THR A 105 26.80 -14.32 -0.26
N GLN A 106 26.64 -15.39 0.52
CA GLN A 106 26.71 -15.34 1.97
C GLN A 106 27.47 -16.56 2.49
N LYS A 107 28.26 -16.39 3.56
CA LYS A 107 29.01 -17.50 4.17
C LYS A 107 28.05 -18.59 4.68
N GLY A 108 28.17 -19.80 4.12
CA GLY A 108 27.47 -21.00 4.59
C GLY A 108 25.97 -21.05 4.24
N ARG A 109 25.51 -20.26 3.27
CA ARG A 109 24.14 -20.31 2.73
C ARG A 109 24.14 -20.21 1.21
N ASP A 110 23.03 -20.60 0.62
CA ASP A 110 22.82 -20.48 -0.82
C ASP A 110 22.83 -19.00 -1.26
N PRO A 111 23.40 -18.70 -2.45
CA PRO A 111 23.42 -17.35 -2.98
C PRO A 111 22.02 -16.90 -3.41
N ILE A 112 21.75 -15.60 -3.27
CA ILE A 112 20.55 -14.95 -3.82
C ILE A 112 20.89 -14.50 -5.24
N GLU A 113 20.33 -15.16 -6.23
CA GLU A 113 20.48 -14.75 -7.64
C GLU A 113 19.68 -13.46 -7.91
N LEU A 114 20.37 -12.44 -8.43
CA LEU A 114 19.73 -11.20 -8.89
C LEU A 114 19.35 -11.31 -10.37
N PHE A 115 20.25 -11.88 -11.17
CA PHE A 115 20.03 -12.12 -12.60
C PHE A 115 21.07 -13.09 -13.16
N SER A 116 20.69 -13.94 -14.12
CA SER A 116 21.63 -14.76 -14.91
C SER A 116 21.56 -14.42 -16.39
N ALA A 117 22.70 -14.04 -16.97
CA ALA A 117 22.80 -13.80 -18.41
C ALA A 117 22.41 -15.04 -19.22
N PRO A 118 21.64 -14.90 -20.31
CA PRO A 118 21.27 -16.02 -21.16
C PRO A 118 22.53 -16.60 -21.84
N ARG A 119 22.64 -17.93 -21.85
CA ARG A 119 23.75 -18.62 -22.55
C ARG A 119 23.52 -18.54 -24.05
N THR A 120 24.41 -17.85 -24.77
CA THR A 120 24.42 -17.89 -26.23
C THR A 120 25.04 -19.21 -26.70
N THR A 121 24.21 -20.12 -27.23
CA THR A 121 24.67 -21.40 -27.81
C THR A 121 25.17 -21.26 -29.25
N ASN A 122 25.23 -20.04 -29.79
CA ASN A 122 25.66 -19.80 -31.17
C ASN A 122 27.18 -19.73 -31.26
N ILE A 123 27.75 -20.78 -31.87
CA ILE A 123 29.19 -21.01 -32.12
C ILE A 123 29.84 -19.89 -32.97
N ASN A 124 29.05 -18.99 -33.57
CA ASN A 124 29.52 -17.87 -34.40
C ASN A 124 29.43 -16.50 -33.71
N SER A 125 28.96 -16.42 -32.46
CA SER A 125 28.98 -15.17 -31.70
C SER A 125 30.37 -14.95 -31.14
N THR A 126 31.09 -13.98 -31.72
CA THR A 126 32.33 -13.42 -31.18
C THR A 126 32.19 -13.18 -29.67
N THR A 127 33.07 -13.84 -28.89
CA THR A 127 33.07 -13.93 -27.42
C THR A 127 32.58 -12.66 -26.73
N SER A 128 31.31 -12.58 -26.35
CA SER A 128 30.83 -11.43 -25.59
C SER A 128 31.27 -11.53 -24.14
N VAL A 129 31.55 -10.38 -23.52
CA VAL A 129 31.92 -10.28 -22.10
C VAL A 129 30.78 -9.62 -21.37
N VAL A 130 30.33 -10.23 -20.28
CA VAL A 130 29.31 -9.65 -19.40
C VAL A 130 30.01 -8.90 -18.28
N GLU A 131 29.66 -7.64 -18.04
CA GLU A 131 30.19 -6.85 -16.93
C GLU A 131 29.05 -6.09 -16.24
N ALA A 132 29.17 -5.86 -14.93
CA ALA A 132 28.23 -5.02 -14.19
C ALA A 132 28.88 -3.69 -13.80
N THR A 133 28.24 -2.56 -14.03
CA THR A 133 28.79 -1.22 -13.75
C THR A 133 27.77 -0.37 -13.00
N LEU A 134 28.22 0.33 -11.95
CA LEU A 134 27.46 1.37 -11.27
C LEU A 134 27.71 2.73 -11.92
N LEU A 135 26.68 3.29 -12.54
CA LEU A 135 26.75 4.58 -13.22
C LEU A 135 26.59 5.75 -12.24
N ASP A 136 27.07 6.94 -12.63
CA ASP A 136 26.89 8.19 -11.86
C ASP A 136 25.45 8.71 -11.85
N THR A 137 24.55 8.08 -12.61
CA THR A 137 23.10 8.28 -12.48
C THR A 137 22.51 7.52 -11.30
N GLY A 138 23.27 6.61 -10.69
CA GLY A 138 22.81 5.64 -9.69
C GLY A 138 22.29 4.34 -10.29
N ASN A 139 22.20 4.23 -11.62
CA ASN A 139 21.75 2.99 -12.26
C ASN A 139 22.87 1.93 -12.22
N PHE A 140 22.59 0.77 -11.62
CA PHE A 140 23.50 -0.36 -11.60
C PHE A 140 23.10 -1.34 -12.71
N ILE A 141 23.93 -1.47 -13.72
CA ILE A 141 23.60 -2.17 -14.96
C ILE A 141 24.47 -3.41 -15.15
N LEU A 142 23.88 -4.50 -15.60
CA LEU A 142 24.57 -5.65 -16.18
C LEU A 142 24.47 -5.53 -17.69
N LYS A 143 25.62 -5.50 -18.38
CA LYS A 143 25.67 -5.27 -19.82
C LYS A 143 26.54 -6.30 -20.52
N GLU A 144 26.16 -6.59 -21.75
CA GLU A 144 26.95 -7.40 -22.66
C GLU A 144 27.82 -6.50 -23.52
N LEU A 145 29.12 -6.77 -23.51
CA LEU A 145 30.13 -6.03 -24.26
C LEU A 145 30.67 -6.87 -25.41
N SER A 146 31.01 -6.21 -26.49
CA SER A 146 31.81 -6.79 -27.57
C SER A 146 33.26 -7.02 -27.10
N SER A 147 33.82 -8.20 -27.38
CA SER A 147 35.23 -8.49 -27.05
C SER A 147 36.23 -7.63 -27.82
N ILE A 148 35.83 -7.09 -28.96
CA ILE A 148 36.73 -6.44 -29.91
C ILE A 148 36.97 -4.98 -29.50
N ASP A 149 35.90 -4.22 -29.34
CA ASP A 149 35.91 -2.76 -29.12
C ASP A 149 35.38 -2.35 -27.74
N ARG A 150 34.96 -3.33 -26.90
CA ARG A 150 34.35 -3.08 -25.57
C ARG A 150 33.11 -2.19 -25.61
N SER A 151 32.48 -2.04 -26.77
CA SER A 151 31.20 -1.34 -26.89
C SER A 151 30.08 -2.16 -26.26
N THR A 152 29.10 -1.45 -25.68
CA THR A 152 27.89 -2.08 -25.15
C THR A 152 27.04 -2.60 -26.30
N LYS A 153 26.88 -3.92 -26.39
CA LYS A 153 25.95 -4.56 -27.32
C LYS A 153 24.52 -4.40 -26.84
N GLN A 154 24.28 -4.70 -25.57
CA GLN A 154 22.97 -4.59 -24.94
C GLN A 154 23.07 -4.50 -23.41
N VAL A 155 22.04 -3.93 -22.78
CA VAL A 155 21.83 -3.99 -21.32
C VAL A 155 20.97 -5.22 -21.03
N LEU A 156 21.47 -6.12 -20.19
CA LEU A 156 20.81 -7.38 -19.85
C LEU A 156 19.88 -7.22 -18.64
N TRP A 157 20.30 -6.41 -17.66
CA TRP A 157 19.57 -6.14 -16.42
C TRP A 157 19.98 -4.78 -15.86
N GLN A 158 19.09 -4.09 -15.17
CA GLN A 158 19.40 -2.83 -14.49
C GLN A 158 18.58 -2.63 -13.22
N SER A 159 19.17 -1.98 -12.21
CA SER A 159 18.48 -1.71 -10.94
C SER A 159 17.28 -0.78 -11.10
N PHE A 160 17.33 0.13 -12.07
CA PHE A 160 16.23 1.07 -12.35
C PHE A 160 14.98 0.39 -12.92
N ASP A 161 15.04 -0.89 -13.30
CA ASP A 161 13.84 -1.65 -13.64
C ASP A 161 13.08 -2.15 -12.38
N TYR A 162 13.74 -2.22 -11.23
CA TYR A 162 13.19 -2.81 -10.00
C TYR A 162 13.19 -1.78 -8.88
N LEU A 163 12.33 -0.78 -8.97
CA LEU A 163 12.33 0.35 -8.04
C LEU A 163 12.01 -0.06 -6.59
N ALA A 164 12.54 0.73 -5.65
CA ALA A 164 12.26 0.61 -4.23
C ALA A 164 11.27 1.71 -3.79
N ASP A 165 11.57 2.44 -2.71
CA ASP A 165 10.73 3.52 -2.19
C ASP A 165 11.10 4.90 -2.76
N THR A 166 12.18 5.01 -3.54
CA THR A 166 12.75 6.28 -3.99
C THR A 166 12.75 6.39 -5.52
N PHE A 167 12.33 7.55 -6.04
CA PHE A 167 12.35 7.89 -7.46
C PHE A 167 13.37 9.01 -7.71
N LEU A 168 14.32 8.74 -8.61
CA LEU A 168 15.41 9.61 -9.00
C LEU A 168 15.27 10.09 -10.46
N PRO A 169 16.00 11.16 -10.86
CA PRO A 169 16.04 11.57 -12.27
C PRO A 169 16.48 10.41 -13.17
N GLY A 170 15.81 10.27 -14.32
CA GLY A 170 16.08 9.20 -15.29
C GLY A 170 15.48 7.83 -14.96
N MET A 171 14.89 7.63 -13.77
CA MET A 171 14.03 6.46 -13.52
C MET A 171 12.71 6.59 -14.29
N LYS A 172 12.05 5.46 -14.53
CA LYS A 172 10.75 5.40 -15.21
C LYS A 172 9.67 5.01 -14.21
N LEU A 173 8.49 5.61 -14.29
CA LEU A 173 7.25 5.15 -13.63
C LEU A 173 6.22 4.87 -14.72
N GLY A 174 5.78 3.63 -14.87
CA GLY A 174 4.94 3.25 -16.01
C GLY A 174 4.99 1.77 -16.35
N VAL A 175 4.71 1.45 -17.61
CA VAL A 175 4.58 0.08 -18.09
C VAL A 175 5.40 -0.11 -19.36
N ASN A 176 6.07 -1.25 -19.44
CA ASN A 176 6.67 -1.77 -20.65
C ASN A 176 5.73 -2.82 -21.27
N HIS A 177 5.15 -2.51 -22.42
CA HIS A 177 4.20 -3.37 -23.12
C HIS A 177 4.86 -4.60 -23.75
N THR A 178 6.17 -4.58 -23.99
CA THR A 178 6.89 -5.68 -24.65
C THR A 178 7.05 -6.91 -23.76
N ASN A 179 7.24 -6.71 -22.45
CA ASN A 179 7.45 -7.79 -21.46
C ASN A 179 6.44 -7.74 -20.31
N ASN A 180 5.43 -6.88 -20.39
CA ASN A 180 4.42 -6.65 -19.36
C ASN A 180 5.01 -6.29 -17.98
N HIS A 181 6.19 -5.66 -17.97
CA HIS A 181 6.84 -5.19 -16.76
C HIS A 181 6.29 -3.81 -16.36
N SER A 182 6.13 -3.57 -15.07
CA SER A 182 5.71 -2.26 -14.55
C SER A 182 6.79 -1.67 -13.67
N TRP A 183 7.16 -0.42 -13.94
CA TRP A 183 7.99 0.38 -13.05
C TRP A 183 7.10 1.12 -12.07
N LEU A 184 7.12 0.71 -10.81
CA LEU A 184 6.33 1.29 -9.72
C LEU A 184 7.18 1.40 -8.45
N LEU A 185 6.98 2.46 -7.66
CA LEU A 185 7.59 2.52 -6.32
C LEU A 185 6.80 1.65 -5.37
N THR A 186 7.49 1.05 -4.41
CA THR A 186 6.85 0.35 -3.29
C THR A 186 7.43 0.83 -1.99
N SER A 187 6.56 1.18 -1.04
CA SER A 187 6.99 1.63 0.28
C SER A 187 7.75 0.55 1.03
N SER A 188 8.48 0.96 2.06
CA SER A 188 8.91 0.06 3.13
C SER A 188 7.71 -0.32 4.01
N LEU A 189 7.82 -1.44 4.74
CA LEU A 189 6.79 -1.90 5.67
C LEU A 189 6.57 -0.92 6.81
N ILE A 190 7.69 -0.46 7.38
CA ILE A 190 7.77 0.63 8.35
C ILE A 190 9.08 1.38 8.09
N ASP A 191 9.18 2.64 8.49
CA ASP A 191 10.38 3.44 8.24
C ASP A 191 11.68 2.89 8.86
N SER A 192 11.57 1.97 9.83
CA SER A 192 12.70 1.28 10.44
C SER A 192 13.02 -0.11 9.85
N SER A 193 12.27 -0.58 8.85
CA SER A 193 12.47 -1.92 8.26
C SER A 193 12.22 -1.90 6.74
N PRO A 194 13.19 -2.34 5.90
CA PRO A 194 13.14 -2.21 4.45
C PRO A 194 12.24 -3.24 3.74
N GLU A 195 11.60 -4.14 4.49
CA GLU A 195 10.67 -5.12 3.95
C GLU A 195 9.56 -4.45 3.14
N THR A 196 8.96 -5.19 2.20
CA THR A 196 7.94 -4.61 1.31
C THR A 196 6.71 -4.15 2.06
N GLY A 197 6.34 -2.88 1.90
CA GLY A 197 5.18 -2.28 2.52
C GLY A 197 3.91 -2.38 1.69
N ALA A 198 2.85 -1.77 2.22
CA ALA A 198 1.49 -1.88 1.68
C ALA A 198 1.19 -0.88 0.56
N PHE A 199 2.02 0.14 0.36
CA PHE A 199 1.74 1.23 -0.57
C PHE A 199 2.61 1.15 -1.83
N THR A 200 1.99 1.40 -2.99
CA THR A 200 2.67 1.54 -4.27
C THR A 200 2.38 2.91 -4.88
N LEU A 201 3.31 3.45 -5.66
CA LEU A 201 3.09 4.61 -6.52
C LEU A 201 3.22 4.16 -7.98
N GLU A 202 2.17 4.40 -8.75
CA GLU A 202 2.04 3.95 -10.13
C GLU A 202 1.66 5.11 -11.06
N TRP A 203 2.09 5.03 -12.32
CA TRP A 203 1.59 5.89 -13.39
C TRP A 203 0.37 5.23 -14.04
N ASP A 204 -0.71 5.99 -14.21
CA ASP A 204 -1.90 5.62 -14.97
C ASP A 204 -1.88 6.33 -16.34
N PRO A 205 -1.49 5.61 -17.42
CA PRO A 205 -1.47 6.15 -18.78
C PRO A 205 -2.80 6.68 -19.27
N LYS A 206 -3.93 6.12 -18.82
CA LYS A 206 -5.25 6.50 -19.34
C LYS A 206 -5.73 7.81 -18.75
N GLY A 207 -5.51 7.99 -17.45
CA GLY A 207 -5.85 9.21 -16.72
C GLY A 207 -4.75 10.27 -16.78
N HIS A 208 -3.57 9.95 -17.32
CA HIS A 208 -2.35 10.73 -17.21
C HIS A 208 -2.10 11.20 -15.77
N GLN A 209 -2.18 10.30 -14.81
CA GLN A 209 -2.12 10.64 -13.38
C GLN A 209 -1.21 9.67 -12.63
N LEU A 210 -0.61 10.15 -11.54
CA LEU A 210 0.05 9.29 -10.55
C LEU A 210 -0.98 8.80 -9.54
N GLN A 211 -0.89 7.53 -9.15
CA GLN A 211 -1.79 6.93 -8.18
C GLN A 211 -0.99 6.27 -7.06
N ILE A 212 -1.33 6.59 -5.82
CA ILE A 212 -0.90 5.79 -4.68
C ILE A 212 -1.97 4.73 -4.44
N LYS A 213 -1.56 3.47 -4.40
CA LYS A 213 -2.43 2.34 -4.08
C LYS A 213 -2.01 1.70 -2.77
N GLN A 214 -2.96 1.47 -1.88
CA GLN A 214 -2.79 0.64 -0.71
C GLN A 214 -3.28 -0.78 -1.04
N ARG A 215 -2.37 -1.75 -1.09
CA ARG A 215 -2.67 -3.17 -1.41
C ARG A 215 -3.48 -3.32 -2.70
N GLY A 216 -3.11 -2.55 -3.73
CA GLY A 216 -3.76 -2.57 -5.05
C GLY A 216 -5.02 -1.69 -5.16
N VAL A 217 -5.50 -1.10 -4.07
CA VAL A 217 -6.65 -0.19 -4.09
C VAL A 217 -6.18 1.26 -4.07
N ILE A 218 -6.68 2.05 -5.01
CA ILE A 218 -6.31 3.47 -5.14
C ILE A 218 -6.74 4.21 -3.88
N SER A 219 -5.78 4.82 -3.20
CA SER A 219 -6.00 5.66 -2.02
C SER A 219 -5.86 7.14 -2.34
N TRP A 220 -5.03 7.49 -3.33
CA TRP A 220 -4.76 8.86 -3.72
C TRP A 220 -4.42 8.96 -5.21
N SER A 221 -4.77 10.07 -5.84
CA SER A 221 -4.37 10.44 -7.19
C SER A 221 -3.76 11.83 -7.21
N SER A 222 -2.76 12.07 -8.07
CA SER A 222 -2.24 13.40 -8.36
C SER A 222 -3.21 14.29 -9.12
N GLY A 223 -4.31 13.72 -9.61
CA GLY A 223 -5.14 14.32 -10.65
C GLY A 223 -4.42 14.26 -12.00
N ALA A 224 -5.09 14.76 -13.04
CA ALA A 224 -4.61 14.63 -14.42
C ALA A 224 -3.41 15.56 -14.66
N PHE A 225 -2.45 15.08 -15.45
CA PHE A 225 -1.34 15.89 -15.92
C PHE A 225 -1.79 16.76 -17.10
N ARG A 226 -1.75 18.08 -16.92
CA ARG A 226 -2.17 19.10 -17.88
C ARG A 226 -1.20 20.27 -17.86
N ASP A 227 -0.83 20.76 -19.05
CA ASP A 227 0.04 21.93 -19.21
C ASP A 227 1.35 21.90 -18.42
N GLY A 228 1.93 20.70 -18.24
CA GLY A 228 3.19 20.50 -17.54
C GLY A 228 3.09 20.32 -16.02
N ALA A 229 1.89 20.26 -15.45
CA ALA A 229 1.65 20.08 -14.02
C ALA A 229 0.53 19.08 -13.74
N PHE A 230 0.46 18.58 -12.50
CA PHE A 230 -0.65 17.77 -12.02
C PHE A 230 -1.63 18.61 -11.20
N ASP A 231 -2.91 18.26 -11.23
CA ASP A 231 -3.95 19.04 -10.54
C ASP A 231 -3.71 19.20 -9.03
N PHE A 232 -3.22 18.14 -8.36
CA PHE A 232 -3.02 18.10 -6.91
C PHE A 232 -1.54 18.11 -6.48
N LEU A 233 -0.60 18.22 -7.43
CA LEU A 233 0.81 18.44 -7.10
C LEU A 233 1.18 19.90 -7.32
N ASN A 234 2.07 20.40 -6.47
CA ASN A 234 2.52 21.79 -6.51
C ASN A 234 3.31 22.10 -7.79
N PRO A 235 3.20 23.32 -8.35
CA PRO A 235 3.97 23.76 -9.51
C PRO A 235 5.51 23.71 -9.37
N TYR A 236 6.07 23.63 -8.15
CA TYR A 236 7.53 23.56 -7.94
C TYR A 236 8.14 22.16 -8.06
N VAL A 237 7.39 21.19 -8.59
CA VAL A 237 7.90 19.86 -8.95
C VAL A 237 8.80 19.91 -10.21
N PRO A 238 9.73 18.95 -10.39
CA PRO A 238 10.54 18.87 -11.60
C PRO A 238 9.68 18.75 -12.86
N LYS A 239 10.23 19.20 -13.99
CA LYS A 239 9.58 19.05 -15.29
C LYS A 239 9.54 17.58 -15.67
N PHE A 240 8.34 17.01 -15.66
CA PHE A 240 8.10 15.66 -16.11
C PHE A 240 8.12 15.56 -17.63
N SER A 241 8.66 14.46 -18.11
CA SER A 241 8.59 14.02 -19.50
C SER A 241 7.77 12.73 -19.54
N ILE A 242 6.75 12.70 -20.38
CA ILE A 242 5.91 11.53 -20.59
C ILE A 242 6.30 10.94 -21.95
N VAL A 243 6.54 9.64 -21.98
CA VAL A 243 6.80 8.86 -23.18
C VAL A 243 5.68 7.85 -23.30
N SER A 244 4.97 7.85 -24.44
CA SER A 244 3.90 6.92 -24.75
C SER A 244 4.03 6.50 -26.21
N ASP A 245 4.40 5.25 -26.42
CA ASP A 245 4.54 4.61 -27.73
C ASP A 245 4.03 3.15 -27.70
N GLU A 246 4.17 2.41 -28.80
CA GLU A 246 3.70 1.02 -28.91
C GLU A 246 4.38 0.05 -27.95
N ASN A 247 5.59 0.38 -27.47
CA ASN A 247 6.41 -0.47 -26.64
C ASN A 247 6.33 -0.08 -25.16
N GLN A 248 6.19 1.21 -24.84
CA GLN A 248 6.30 1.71 -23.47
C GLN A 248 5.40 2.92 -23.22
N ASP A 249 4.87 3.00 -22.02
CA ASP A 249 4.18 4.18 -21.50
C ASP A 249 4.70 4.50 -20.10
N TYR A 250 5.43 5.60 -19.96
CA TYR A 250 6.02 5.98 -18.69
C TYR A 250 6.21 7.48 -18.53
N LEU A 251 6.25 7.87 -17.26
CA LEU A 251 6.66 9.16 -16.78
C LEU A 251 8.09 9.09 -16.25
N THR A 252 8.90 10.07 -16.61
CA THR A 252 10.24 10.29 -16.08
C THR A 252 10.43 11.78 -15.82
N TYR A 253 11.49 12.14 -15.12
CA TYR A 253 11.91 13.54 -15.03
C TYR A 253 13.42 13.60 -15.15
N ASN A 254 13.88 14.73 -15.70
CA ASN A 254 15.28 15.09 -15.69
C ASN A 254 15.42 16.34 -14.82
N ASP A 255 16.47 16.43 -14.04
CA ASP A 255 16.69 17.62 -13.23
C ASP A 255 18.18 17.96 -13.13
N THR A 256 18.45 19.25 -13.09
CA THR A 256 19.76 19.85 -12.82
C THR A 256 19.96 20.08 -11.33
N VAL A 257 18.88 20.05 -10.53
CA VAL A 257 18.90 20.20 -9.07
C VAL A 257 18.72 18.82 -8.43
N ASN A 258 19.44 18.53 -7.34
CA ASN A 258 19.42 17.23 -6.66
C ASN A 258 18.08 16.96 -5.95
N VAL A 259 17.05 16.65 -6.74
CA VAL A 259 15.71 16.36 -6.26
C VAL A 259 15.38 14.88 -6.32
N ARG A 260 14.58 14.42 -5.36
CA ARG A 260 14.09 13.04 -5.31
C ARG A 260 12.70 12.96 -4.70
N TRP A 261 12.01 11.88 -5.04
CA TRP A 261 10.73 11.53 -4.44
C TRP A 261 10.89 10.28 -3.60
N ARG A 262 10.15 10.17 -2.49
CA ARG A 262 10.12 8.98 -1.64
C ARG A 262 8.70 8.64 -1.22
N LEU A 263 8.28 7.39 -1.40
CA LEU A 263 7.03 6.85 -0.88
C LEU A 263 7.24 6.26 0.52
N THR A 264 6.63 6.85 1.53
CA THR A 264 6.77 6.44 2.93
C THR A 264 5.92 5.21 3.26
N SER A 265 6.22 4.57 4.39
CA SER A 265 5.42 3.44 4.91
C SER A 265 3.98 3.83 5.30
N GLU A 266 3.72 5.13 5.47
CA GLU A 266 2.40 5.70 5.76
C GLU A 266 1.60 6.03 4.48
N GLY A 267 2.15 5.77 3.29
CA GLY A 267 1.49 6.04 2.01
C GLY A 267 1.59 7.49 1.56
N GLN A 268 2.63 8.20 1.99
CA GLN A 268 2.87 9.60 1.61
C GLN A 268 4.06 9.70 0.68
N LEU A 269 3.92 10.51 -0.36
CA LEU A 269 4.91 10.85 -1.35
C LEU A 269 5.62 12.15 -0.93
N GLN A 270 6.85 12.02 -0.48
CA GLN A 270 7.69 13.13 -0.04
C GLN A 270 8.62 13.60 -1.16
N PHE A 271 8.65 14.90 -1.40
CA PHE A 271 9.55 15.55 -2.35
C PHE A 271 10.68 16.28 -1.61
N PHE A 272 11.92 15.95 -1.96
CA PHE A 272 13.12 16.51 -1.35
C PHE A 272 13.91 17.32 -2.36
N THR A 273 14.45 18.46 -1.92
CA THR A 273 15.52 19.18 -2.60
C THR A 273 16.72 19.36 -1.68
N MET A 274 17.90 19.49 -2.28
CA MET A 274 19.11 19.91 -1.59
C MET A 274 19.37 21.38 -1.96
N LEU A 275 19.23 22.28 -0.97
CA LEU A 275 19.72 23.66 -1.07
C LEU A 275 21.04 23.76 -0.31
N ASP A 276 21.85 24.80 -0.58
CA ASP A 276 23.22 25.03 -0.07
C ASP A 276 23.36 25.16 1.47
N GLY A 277 22.41 24.65 2.25
CA GLY A 277 22.44 24.57 3.72
C GLY A 277 21.88 23.27 4.31
N GLY A 278 21.53 22.26 3.50
CA GLY A 278 21.07 20.94 3.97
C GLY A 278 19.84 20.37 3.23
N ARG A 279 19.36 19.22 3.71
CA ARG A 279 18.14 18.56 3.20
C ARG A 279 16.90 19.33 3.66
N GLN A 280 16.04 19.71 2.72
CA GLN A 280 14.70 20.19 3.02
C GLN A 280 13.65 19.30 2.36
N THR A 281 12.66 18.86 3.13
CA THR A 281 11.41 18.34 2.57
C THR A 281 10.66 19.54 2.05
N LEU A 282 10.49 19.64 0.74
CA LEU A 282 9.70 20.72 0.15
C LEU A 282 8.22 20.42 0.28
N GLN A 283 7.84 19.14 0.15
CA GLN A 283 6.44 18.76 0.16
C GLN A 283 6.18 17.30 0.48
N GLN A 284 4.93 17.03 0.86
CA GLN A 284 4.42 15.71 1.17
C GLN A 284 2.96 15.60 0.69
N PHE A 285 2.62 14.50 0.01
CA PHE A 285 1.27 14.25 -0.49
C PHE A 285 0.85 12.79 -0.33
N PRO A 286 -0.39 12.49 0.05
CA PRO A 286 -1.35 13.41 0.66
C PRO A 286 -0.81 14.03 1.97
N LEU A 287 -1.35 15.20 2.39
CA LEU A 287 -0.93 15.84 3.64
C LEU A 287 -1.24 14.96 4.87
N SER A 288 -2.36 14.26 4.83
CA SER A 288 -2.79 13.25 5.80
C SER A 288 -2.88 11.88 5.12
N ILE A 289 -2.95 10.79 5.89
CA ILE A 289 -3.19 9.46 5.30
C ILE A 289 -4.58 9.47 4.66
N CYS A 290 -4.68 9.13 3.36
CA CYS A 290 -5.97 8.97 2.71
C CYS A 290 -6.71 7.75 3.27
N ASP A 291 -7.60 8.01 4.22
CA ASP A 291 -8.50 7.05 4.85
C ASP A 291 -9.71 6.72 3.96
N GLY A 292 -9.95 7.54 2.92
CA GLY A 292 -11.02 7.36 1.94
C GLY A 292 -12.32 8.06 2.32
N PHE A 293 -12.36 8.83 3.41
CA PHE A 293 -13.50 9.65 3.81
C PHE A 293 -13.30 11.13 3.44
N ASP A 294 -12.05 11.60 3.52
CA ASP A 294 -11.64 12.88 2.95
C ASP A 294 -11.27 12.68 1.47
N THR A 295 -11.88 13.46 0.57
CA THR A 295 -11.58 13.44 -0.87
C THR A 295 -10.81 14.68 -1.32
N ASP A 296 -10.48 15.57 -0.40
CA ASP A 296 -9.66 16.73 -0.70
C ASP A 296 -8.23 16.30 -1.04
N GLU A 297 -7.50 17.18 -1.73
CA GLU A 297 -6.08 17.00 -2.07
C GLU A 297 -5.74 15.71 -2.83
N GLY A 298 -6.71 15.12 -3.55
CA GLY A 298 -6.50 13.96 -4.41
C GLY A 298 -6.81 12.61 -3.75
N CYS A 299 -7.22 12.57 -2.48
CA CYS A 299 -7.66 11.35 -1.83
C CYS A 299 -8.87 10.73 -2.55
N GLN A 300 -8.86 9.40 -2.71
CA GLN A 300 -9.91 8.67 -3.42
C GLN A 300 -10.87 8.02 -2.43
N ASN A 301 -12.17 8.24 -2.66
CA ASN A 301 -13.23 7.60 -1.89
C ASN A 301 -13.22 6.08 -2.16
N ARG A 302 -13.28 5.27 -1.11
CA ARG A 302 -13.32 3.81 -1.21
C ARG A 302 -14.75 3.30 -1.17
N ASN A 303 -15.40 3.26 -2.34
CA ASN A 303 -16.69 2.55 -2.48
C ASN A 303 -16.46 1.03 -2.54
N TRP A 304 -16.40 0.37 -1.38
CA TRP A 304 -16.33 -1.09 -1.31
C TRP A 304 -17.68 -1.71 -1.61
N THR A 305 -17.72 -2.73 -2.48
CA THR A 305 -18.88 -3.63 -2.60
C THR A 305 -18.39 -5.08 -2.51
N PHE A 306 -19.06 -5.89 -1.69
CA PHE A 306 -18.76 -7.32 -1.53
C PHE A 306 -19.45 -8.10 -2.65
N LEU A 307 -18.69 -8.87 -3.42
CA LEU A 307 -19.24 -9.92 -4.28
C LEU A 307 -19.00 -11.27 -3.62
N GLU A 308 -20.09 -11.95 -3.33
CA GLU A 308 -20.08 -13.31 -2.79
C GLU A 308 -19.96 -14.30 -3.96
N GLU A 309 -18.79 -14.91 -4.13
CA GLU A 309 -18.59 -15.93 -5.17
C GLU A 309 -18.28 -17.28 -4.51
N SER A 310 -19.32 -18.11 -4.40
CA SER A 310 -19.20 -19.46 -3.84
C SER A 310 -18.64 -20.42 -4.89
N THR A 311 -17.39 -20.87 -4.69
CA THR A 311 -16.85 -22.03 -5.39
C THR A 311 -16.51 -23.13 -4.39
N ARG A 312 -17.24 -24.25 -4.48
CA ARG A 312 -16.98 -25.53 -3.79
C ARG A 312 -16.58 -25.42 -2.31
N GLY A 313 -17.41 -24.75 -1.50
CA GLY A 313 -17.34 -24.87 -0.04
C GLY A 313 -16.26 -24.02 0.65
N THR A 314 -15.59 -23.12 -0.08
CA THR A 314 -14.72 -22.10 0.52
C THR A 314 -15.31 -20.71 0.21
N MET A 315 -15.63 -19.94 1.26
CA MET A 315 -16.04 -18.53 1.13
C MET A 315 -14.82 -17.70 0.74
N ASN A 316 -14.73 -17.31 -0.53
CA ASN A 316 -13.70 -16.39 -0.99
C ASN A 316 -14.29 -14.98 -1.04
N PHE A 317 -13.73 -14.07 -0.23
CA PHE A 317 -14.07 -12.65 -0.30
C PHE A 317 -13.13 -11.97 -1.29
N VAL A 318 -13.67 -11.57 -2.44
CA VAL A 318 -12.91 -10.80 -3.43
C VAL A 318 -13.26 -9.32 -3.27
N LEU A 319 -12.26 -8.49 -2.98
CA LEU A 319 -12.39 -7.04 -3.03
C LEU A 319 -12.42 -6.61 -4.50
N THR A 320 -13.56 -6.14 -4.99
CA THR A 320 -13.65 -5.57 -6.35
C THR A 320 -13.94 -4.07 -6.31
N ASN A 321 -13.14 -3.30 -7.06
CA ASN A 321 -13.38 -1.88 -7.28
C ASN A 321 -14.53 -1.72 -8.30
N SER A 322 -15.60 -1.00 -7.95
CA SER A 322 -16.71 -0.77 -8.88
C SER A 322 -16.30 0.25 -9.94
N SER A 323 -15.72 -0.19 -11.05
CA SER A 323 -15.52 0.65 -12.23
C SER A 323 -16.32 0.10 -13.41
N ARG A 324 -17.62 0.43 -13.50
CA ARG A 324 -18.31 0.42 -14.79
C ARG A 324 -18.14 1.80 -15.45
N PRO A 325 -17.57 1.89 -16.66
CA PRO A 325 -17.44 3.16 -17.35
C PRO A 325 -18.82 3.61 -17.87
N LEU A 326 -19.23 4.83 -17.52
CA LEU A 326 -20.35 5.50 -18.17
C LEU A 326 -19.92 5.91 -19.58
N ILE A 327 -20.46 5.20 -20.57
CA ILE A 327 -20.35 5.55 -21.99
C ILE A 327 -21.13 6.86 -22.21
N ASN A 328 -20.43 7.95 -22.47
CA ASN A 328 -21.04 9.16 -23.03
C ASN A 328 -20.88 9.11 -24.56
N LYS A 329 -21.97 8.89 -25.28
CA LYS A 329 -22.01 8.99 -26.76
C LYS A 329 -23.02 10.05 -27.16
N ASN A 330 -22.53 11.16 -27.69
CA ASN A 330 -23.28 11.99 -28.61
C ASN A 330 -22.56 12.04 -29.96
N GLU A 331 -23.00 11.20 -30.89
CA GLU A 331 -23.10 11.59 -32.29
C GLU A 331 -24.22 10.80 -32.97
N LYS A 332 -25.01 11.50 -33.80
CA LYS A 332 -26.31 11.05 -34.32
C LYS A 332 -26.11 10.13 -35.52
N THR A 333 -26.81 8.99 -35.57
CA THR A 333 -27.29 8.36 -36.82
C THR A 333 -28.38 7.30 -36.53
N HIS A 334 -29.30 7.14 -37.47
CA HIS A 334 -30.64 6.51 -37.45
C HIS A 334 -30.88 5.31 -36.49
N LYS A 335 -31.52 5.57 -35.34
CA LYS A 335 -31.77 4.59 -34.25
C LYS A 335 -33.14 3.88 -34.28
N TRP A 336 -34.09 4.26 -35.13
CA TRP A 336 -35.48 3.76 -34.99
C TRP A 336 -35.67 2.26 -35.32
N ILE A 337 -34.82 1.68 -36.17
CA ILE A 337 -34.94 0.27 -36.58
C ILE A 337 -34.47 -0.70 -35.47
N TRP A 338 -33.46 -0.30 -34.69
CA TRP A 338 -32.91 -1.13 -33.61
C TRP A 338 -33.77 -1.11 -32.33
N ILE A 339 -34.57 -0.07 -32.11
CA ILE A 339 -35.45 0.02 -30.94
C ILE A 339 -36.58 -1.00 -31.04
N GLY A 340 -37.15 -1.22 -32.23
CA GLY A 340 -38.22 -2.19 -32.44
C GLY A 340 -37.77 -3.64 -32.20
N THR A 341 -36.58 -4.00 -32.67
CA THR A 341 -36.02 -5.35 -32.48
C THR A 341 -35.59 -5.60 -31.03
N ALA A 342 -35.05 -4.58 -30.35
CA ALA A 342 -34.65 -4.69 -28.95
C ALA A 342 -35.87 -4.86 -28.00
N ILE A 343 -36.97 -4.15 -28.25
CA ILE A 343 -38.19 -4.28 -27.42
C ILE A 343 -38.80 -5.67 -27.57
N ALA A 344 -38.87 -6.21 -28.80
CA ALA A 344 -39.39 -7.55 -29.04
C ALA A 344 -38.53 -8.64 -28.36
N ALA A 345 -37.19 -8.53 -28.45
CA ALA A 345 -36.28 -9.44 -27.78
C ALA A 345 -36.38 -9.37 -26.25
N ALA A 346 -36.50 -8.16 -25.68
CA ALA A 346 -36.65 -7.97 -24.24
C ALA A 346 -37.95 -8.55 -23.70
N LEU A 347 -39.06 -8.42 -24.44
CA LEU A 347 -40.34 -9.03 -24.06
C LEU A 347 -40.28 -10.55 -24.08
N LEU A 348 -39.59 -11.14 -25.07
CA LEU A 348 -39.43 -12.59 -25.19
C LEU A 348 -38.57 -13.16 -24.04
N VAL A 349 -37.50 -12.46 -23.66
CA VAL A 349 -36.66 -12.81 -22.50
C VAL A 349 -37.45 -12.70 -21.19
N MET A 350 -38.27 -11.65 -21.01
CA MET A 350 -39.14 -11.50 -19.84
C MET A 350 -40.11 -12.68 -19.68
N VAL A 351 -40.74 -13.13 -20.77
CA VAL A 351 -41.66 -14.28 -20.75
C VAL A 351 -40.91 -15.58 -20.39
N LEU A 352 -39.71 -15.79 -20.92
CA LEU A 352 -38.88 -16.96 -20.59
C LEU A 352 -38.43 -16.93 -19.12
N CYS A 353 -38.03 -15.76 -18.60
CA CYS A 353 -37.68 -15.57 -17.19
C CYS A 353 -38.86 -15.83 -16.25
N ILE A 354 -40.06 -15.35 -16.59
CA ILE A 354 -41.27 -15.61 -15.80
C ILE A 354 -41.64 -17.10 -15.84
N SER A 355 -41.56 -17.74 -17.00
CA SER A 355 -41.86 -19.18 -17.13
C SER A 355 -40.89 -20.05 -16.32
N SER A 356 -39.59 -19.74 -16.36
CA SER A 356 -38.55 -20.43 -15.59
C SER A 356 -38.65 -20.16 -14.09
N TYR A 357 -39.04 -18.96 -13.69
CA TYR A 357 -39.32 -18.62 -12.29
C TYR A 357 -40.51 -19.42 -11.75
N LEU A 358 -41.61 -19.52 -12.52
CA LEU A 358 -42.78 -20.30 -12.14
C LEU A 358 -42.50 -21.81 -12.10
N LEU A 359 -41.63 -22.32 -12.99
CA LEU A 359 -41.14 -23.70 -12.98
C LEU A 359 -40.20 -23.99 -11.81
N ARG A 360 -39.32 -23.05 -11.45
CA ARG A 360 -38.41 -23.18 -10.28
C ARG A 360 -39.16 -23.12 -8.95
N ARG A 361 -40.25 -22.35 -8.88
CA ARG A 361 -41.07 -22.23 -7.66
C ARG A 361 -41.75 -23.55 -7.24
N LYS A 362 -41.84 -24.54 -8.14
CA LYS A 362 -42.45 -25.85 -7.84
C LYS A 362 -41.46 -26.94 -7.35
N LEU A 363 -40.15 -26.72 -7.36
CA LEU A 363 -39.18 -27.81 -7.16
C LEU A 363 -38.20 -27.67 -5.98
N PHE A 364 -38.21 -26.57 -5.23
CA PHE A 364 -37.38 -26.45 -4.03
C PHE A 364 -38.18 -25.82 -2.90
N SER A 365 -38.67 -26.70 -2.03
CA SER A 365 -39.21 -26.35 -0.71
C SER A 365 -38.33 -27.05 0.34
N GLY A 366 -37.86 -26.27 1.31
CA GLY A 366 -37.09 -26.68 2.48
C GLY A 366 -35.70 -26.02 2.53
N GLU A 367 -35.13 -25.63 3.66
CA GLU A 367 -35.60 -25.38 5.04
C GLU A 367 -34.42 -24.64 5.71
N ASN A 368 -34.61 -23.43 6.24
CA ASN A 368 -33.56 -22.69 6.96
C ASN A 368 -34.08 -22.34 8.37
N ASN A 369 -33.17 -22.36 9.34
CA ASN A 369 -33.41 -22.29 10.78
C ASN A 369 -34.23 -21.03 11.22
N PRO A 370 -35.48 -21.18 11.70
CA PRO A 370 -36.46 -20.09 11.79
C PRO A 370 -36.56 -19.37 13.15
N MET A 371 -35.72 -19.69 14.14
CA MET A 371 -35.96 -19.30 15.53
C MET A 371 -35.80 -17.79 15.82
N ILE A 372 -34.69 -17.16 15.41
CA ILE A 372 -34.40 -15.75 15.73
C ILE A 372 -35.19 -14.79 14.84
N GLU A 373 -35.44 -15.17 13.58
CA GLU A 373 -36.14 -14.31 12.62
C GLU A 373 -37.66 -14.25 12.90
N ASN A 374 -38.25 -15.34 13.41
CA ASN A 374 -39.63 -15.35 13.86
C ASN A 374 -39.82 -14.53 15.15
N GLU A 375 -38.90 -14.62 16.13
CA GLU A 375 -38.95 -13.80 17.36
C GLU A 375 -38.81 -12.29 17.05
N LEU A 376 -37.94 -11.89 16.11
CA LEU A 376 -37.81 -10.49 15.68
C LEU A 376 -39.03 -9.96 14.91
N LEU A 377 -39.78 -10.84 14.25
CA LEU A 377 -41.03 -10.49 13.56
C LEU A 377 -42.19 -10.31 14.53
N GLU A 378 -42.29 -11.12 15.59
CA GLU A 378 -43.31 -10.99 16.65
C GLU A 378 -43.24 -9.62 17.35
N TRP A 379 -42.04 -9.10 17.64
CA TRP A 379 -41.87 -7.78 18.26
C TRP A 379 -42.17 -6.59 17.32
N ARG A 380 -42.02 -6.77 16.00
CA ARG A 380 -42.44 -5.75 15.01
C ARG A 380 -43.96 -5.56 15.00
N GLU A 381 -44.71 -6.56 15.45
CA GLU A 381 -46.16 -6.52 15.57
C GLU A 381 -46.62 -6.00 16.95
N SER A 382 -45.90 -6.30 18.04
CA SER A 382 -46.27 -5.80 19.38
C SER A 382 -46.19 -4.27 19.50
N ASP A 383 -45.17 -3.64 18.91
CA ASP A 383 -44.92 -2.19 18.98
C ASP A 383 -45.95 -1.34 18.19
N ARG A 384 -46.80 -1.98 17.37
CA ARG A 384 -47.92 -1.29 16.68
C ARG A 384 -49.19 -1.18 17.52
N SER A 385 -49.25 -1.84 18.68
CA SER A 385 -50.52 -2.05 19.40
C SER A 385 -50.66 -1.35 20.75
N THR A 386 -49.63 -0.67 21.27
CA THR A 386 -49.75 0.01 22.58
C THR A 386 -49.47 1.50 22.49
N GLY A 387 -50.51 2.26 22.15
CA GLY A 387 -50.71 3.55 22.80
C GLY A 387 -51.17 3.32 24.23
N ASP A 388 -50.64 4.12 25.14
CA ASP A 388 -51.10 4.39 26.52
C ASP A 388 -50.23 3.85 27.70
N VAL A 389 -49.55 4.83 28.31
CA VAL A 389 -49.39 5.15 29.76
C VAL A 389 -48.74 4.13 30.72
N ASN A 390 -47.67 4.63 31.36
CA ASN A 390 -46.92 4.13 32.54
C ASN A 390 -46.00 2.91 32.33
N GLY A 391 -44.78 3.16 31.84
CA GLY A 391 -43.74 2.13 31.69
C GLY A 391 -42.38 2.57 32.25
N LEU A 392 -42.28 2.75 33.57
CA LEU A 392 -40.99 2.61 34.22
C LEU A 392 -40.73 1.11 34.38
N GLN A 393 -39.81 0.61 33.56
CA GLN A 393 -39.19 -0.73 33.63
C GLN A 393 -39.96 -1.89 32.98
N ASN A 394 -40.16 -1.81 31.67
CA ASN A 394 -40.53 -2.96 30.83
C ASN A 394 -39.30 -3.44 30.03
N ASP A 395 -38.21 -3.81 30.72
CA ASP A 395 -37.05 -4.41 30.07
C ASP A 395 -37.23 -5.94 30.07
N GLY A 396 -37.29 -6.56 28.89
CA GLY A 396 -37.46 -8.01 28.71
C GLY A 396 -36.13 -8.76 28.60
N LYS A 397 -36.09 -10.08 28.84
CA LYS A 397 -34.91 -10.94 28.57
C LYS A 397 -35.15 -11.81 27.34
N LEU A 398 -34.18 -11.82 26.41
CA LEU A 398 -34.18 -12.63 25.19
C LEU A 398 -32.97 -13.58 25.21
N GLY A 399 -33.23 -14.89 25.13
CA GLY A 399 -32.18 -15.92 25.14
C GLY A 399 -31.24 -15.88 26.35
N ASN A 400 -30.11 -16.57 26.26
CA ASN A 400 -29.26 -16.84 27.43
C ASN A 400 -28.45 -15.65 27.99
N ASN A 401 -28.57 -14.41 27.50
CA ASN A 401 -27.88 -13.23 28.13
C ASN A 401 -28.26 -11.82 27.62
N LEU A 402 -29.21 -11.62 26.70
CA LEU A 402 -29.53 -10.28 26.15
C LEU A 402 -30.79 -9.67 26.76
N THR A 403 -30.75 -8.36 27.00
CA THR A 403 -31.87 -7.58 27.56
C THR A 403 -32.46 -6.65 26.48
N VAL A 404 -33.77 -6.57 26.38
CA VAL A 404 -34.47 -5.61 25.52
C VAL A 404 -34.76 -4.37 26.36
N PHE A 405 -34.19 -3.22 25.98
CA PHE A 405 -34.34 -1.96 26.68
C PHE A 405 -35.44 -1.11 26.05
N SER A 406 -36.28 -0.48 26.88
CA SER A 406 -37.24 0.52 26.40
C SER A 406 -36.53 1.79 25.89
N TYR A 407 -37.10 2.46 24.88
CA TYR A 407 -36.53 3.72 24.38
C TYR A 407 -36.43 4.79 25.49
N ALA A 408 -37.45 4.86 26.36
CA ALA A 408 -37.46 5.78 27.50
C ALA A 408 -36.32 5.52 28.49
N SER A 409 -35.99 4.26 28.78
CA SER A 409 -34.87 3.92 29.66
C SER A 409 -33.52 4.26 29.05
N VAL A 410 -33.36 4.09 27.73
CA VAL A 410 -32.13 4.48 27.01
C VAL A 410 -31.95 6.00 26.98
N VAL A 411 -33.02 6.75 26.67
CA VAL A 411 -33.01 8.23 26.66
C VAL A 411 -32.65 8.78 28.05
N ALA A 412 -33.25 8.22 29.11
CA ALA A 412 -32.92 8.61 30.48
C ALA A 412 -31.46 8.29 30.84
N ALA A 413 -30.95 7.14 30.39
CA ALA A 413 -29.59 6.71 30.69
C ALA A 413 -28.51 7.55 30.00
N THR A 414 -28.79 8.13 28.83
CA THR A 414 -27.84 8.94 28.04
C THR A 414 -28.00 10.45 28.24
N THR A 415 -28.95 10.88 29.08
CA THR A 415 -29.38 12.28 29.20
C THR A 415 -29.80 12.83 27.84
N ASP A 416 -30.77 12.15 27.21
CA ASP A 416 -31.29 12.46 25.87
C ASP A 416 -30.20 12.56 24.78
N PHE A 417 -29.29 11.57 24.79
CA PHE A 417 -28.15 11.51 23.86
C PHE A 417 -27.32 12.81 23.84
N SER A 418 -27.11 13.41 25.02
CA SER A 418 -26.32 14.64 25.16
C SER A 418 -24.94 14.50 24.51
N GLU A 419 -24.53 15.53 23.76
CA GLU A 419 -23.21 15.57 23.13
C GLU A 419 -22.07 15.58 24.16
N GLU A 420 -22.32 16.01 25.41
CA GLU A 420 -21.34 15.92 26.51
C GLU A 420 -20.99 14.46 26.86
N ASN A 421 -21.90 13.53 26.59
CA ASN A 421 -21.73 12.11 26.82
C ASN A 421 -21.24 11.36 25.58
N LYS A 422 -20.96 12.05 24.47
CA LYS A 422 -20.54 11.40 23.23
C LYS A 422 -19.12 10.86 23.34
N LEU A 423 -18.97 9.55 23.12
CA LEU A 423 -17.69 8.85 23.15
C LEU A 423 -16.99 8.88 21.78
N GLY A 424 -17.76 8.95 20.70
CA GLY A 424 -17.26 9.00 19.33
C GLY A 424 -18.38 8.84 18.29
N GLN A 425 -18.05 8.98 17.01
CA GLN A 425 -18.99 8.79 15.91
C GLN A 425 -18.26 8.23 14.69
N GLY A 426 -18.80 7.16 14.10
CA GLY A 426 -18.31 6.55 12.86
C GLY A 426 -19.41 6.43 11.81
N GLY A 427 -19.15 5.70 10.72
CA GLY A 427 -20.12 5.51 9.62
C GLY A 427 -21.44 4.84 10.03
N PHE A 428 -21.42 4.10 11.15
CA PHE A 428 -22.58 3.41 11.70
C PHE A 428 -23.36 4.24 12.72
N GLY A 429 -22.96 5.50 12.97
CA GLY A 429 -23.65 6.41 13.88
C GLY A 429 -22.86 6.74 15.16
N PRO A 430 -23.42 7.63 15.99
CA PRO A 430 -22.78 8.08 17.23
C PRO A 430 -22.87 7.04 18.36
N VAL A 431 -21.87 7.07 19.23
CA VAL A 431 -21.80 6.27 20.47
C VAL A 431 -21.77 7.21 21.67
N TYR A 432 -22.66 6.97 22.63
CA TYR A 432 -22.81 7.76 23.84
C TYR A 432 -22.48 6.93 25.08
N LYS A 433 -21.92 7.57 26.09
CA LYS A 433 -21.84 7.04 27.45
C LYS A 433 -23.21 7.19 28.11
N GLY A 434 -23.67 6.15 28.78
CA GLY A 434 -24.88 6.20 29.58
C GLY A 434 -24.69 5.56 30.95
N LYS A 435 -25.64 5.81 31.85
CA LYS A 435 -25.72 5.17 33.15
C LYS A 435 -27.15 4.70 33.39
N LEU A 436 -27.34 3.38 33.51
CA LEU A 436 -28.64 2.79 33.82
C LEU A 436 -29.09 3.18 35.23
N LEU A 437 -30.39 3.07 35.52
CA LEU A 437 -30.96 3.31 36.85
C LEU A 437 -30.35 2.43 37.94
N THR A 438 -29.84 1.25 37.55
CA THR A 438 -29.10 0.33 38.41
C THR A 438 -27.70 0.83 38.78
N GLY A 439 -27.25 1.95 38.20
CA GLY A 439 -25.93 2.52 38.39
C GLY A 439 -24.86 1.98 37.43
N GLN A 440 -25.20 1.00 36.59
CA GLN A 440 -24.29 0.39 35.63
C GLN A 440 -23.96 1.34 34.47
N GLU A 441 -22.67 1.55 34.21
CA GLU A 441 -22.20 2.33 33.06
C GLU A 441 -22.29 1.51 31.77
N ILE A 442 -22.81 2.13 30.72
CA ILE A 442 -23.04 1.52 29.41
C ILE A 442 -22.52 2.40 28.28
N ALA A 443 -22.24 1.77 27.13
CA ALA A 443 -22.03 2.45 25.87
C ALA A 443 -23.25 2.20 24.96
N VAL A 444 -23.83 3.27 24.44
CA VAL A 444 -25.07 3.27 23.65
C VAL A 444 -24.72 3.68 22.22
N LYS A 445 -24.73 2.71 21.30
CA LYS A 445 -24.49 2.92 19.87
C LYS A 445 -25.84 3.12 19.18
N ARG A 446 -26.10 4.33 18.69
CA ARG A 446 -27.32 4.68 17.97
C ARG A 446 -27.06 4.55 16.47
N LEU A 447 -27.68 3.58 15.82
CA LEU A 447 -27.44 3.31 14.41
C LEU A 447 -28.10 4.38 13.51
N SER A 448 -27.42 4.72 12.42
CA SER A 448 -27.89 5.75 11.48
C SER A 448 -29.23 5.38 10.81
N ARG A 449 -30.07 6.39 10.57
CA ARG A 449 -31.42 6.25 9.96
C ARG A 449 -31.40 6.10 8.42
N CYS A 450 -30.26 6.32 7.76
CA CYS A 450 -30.23 6.35 6.29
C CYS A 450 -30.28 4.94 5.65
N SER A 451 -31.37 4.68 4.92
CA SER A 451 -31.57 3.68 3.85
C SER A 451 -31.21 2.22 4.16
N GLY A 452 -32.10 1.45 4.80
CA GLY A 452 -32.12 -0.04 4.82
C GLY A 452 -30.93 -0.78 5.46
N GLN A 453 -29.79 -0.10 5.59
CA GLN A 453 -28.50 -0.63 6.00
C GLN A 453 -28.39 -0.74 7.52
N GLY A 454 -28.93 0.23 8.27
CA GLY A 454 -28.97 0.16 9.73
C GLY A 454 -29.77 -1.03 10.30
N THR A 455 -30.74 -1.59 9.55
CA THR A 455 -31.46 -2.80 9.97
C THR A 455 -30.66 -4.08 9.72
N LEU A 456 -29.89 -4.13 8.62
CA LEU A 456 -29.02 -5.26 8.31
C LEU A 456 -27.82 -5.30 9.25
N GLU A 457 -27.21 -4.15 9.53
CA GLU A 457 -26.11 -4.00 10.48
C GLU A 457 -26.56 -4.34 11.90
N PHE A 458 -27.74 -3.86 12.31
CA PHE A 458 -28.36 -4.26 13.57
C PHE A 458 -28.55 -5.77 13.68
N LYS A 459 -29.07 -6.42 12.63
CA LYS A 459 -29.23 -7.88 12.58
C LYS A 459 -27.89 -8.61 12.65
N ASN A 460 -26.90 -8.19 11.86
CA ASN A 460 -25.58 -8.80 11.85
C ASN A 460 -24.88 -8.67 13.20
N GLU A 461 -24.88 -7.47 13.79
CA GLU A 461 -24.22 -7.19 15.07
C GLU A 461 -24.92 -7.91 16.23
N LEU A 462 -26.27 -7.99 16.20
CA LEU A 462 -27.05 -8.75 17.18
C LEU A 462 -26.79 -10.27 17.07
N ILE A 463 -26.81 -10.83 15.86
CA ILE A 463 -26.58 -12.27 15.63
C ILE A 463 -25.13 -12.63 16.00
N LEU A 464 -24.14 -11.93 15.44
CA LEU A 464 -22.72 -12.23 15.64
C LEU A 464 -22.28 -12.11 17.11
N ILE A 465 -22.70 -11.07 17.83
CA ILE A 465 -22.23 -10.84 19.20
C ILE A 465 -23.03 -11.65 20.22
N SER A 466 -24.29 -12.00 19.93
CA SER A 466 -25.06 -12.93 20.77
C SER A 466 -24.43 -14.33 20.81
N GLU A 467 -23.84 -14.76 19.70
CA GLU A 467 -23.19 -16.07 19.53
C GLU A 467 -21.70 -16.06 19.96
N LEU A 468 -21.06 -14.90 20.02
CA LEU A 468 -19.63 -14.73 20.34
C LEU A 468 -19.40 -14.12 21.75
N GLN A 469 -19.75 -14.86 22.80
CA GLN A 469 -19.41 -14.49 24.18
C GLN A 469 -17.97 -14.91 24.50
N HIS A 470 -17.02 -13.99 24.35
CA HIS A 470 -15.61 -14.23 24.66
C HIS A 470 -15.06 -13.15 25.60
N THR A 471 -14.13 -13.52 26.50
CA THR A 471 -13.51 -12.60 27.48
C THR A 471 -12.83 -11.38 26.83
N ASN A 472 -12.47 -11.52 25.55
CA ASN A 472 -11.79 -10.50 24.75
C ASN A 472 -12.71 -9.82 23.72
N LEU A 473 -14.03 -9.85 23.91
CA LEU A 473 -15.00 -9.09 23.12
C LEU A 473 -15.83 -8.23 24.06
N VAL A 474 -16.16 -7.00 23.63
CA VAL A 474 -17.02 -6.13 24.43
C VAL A 474 -18.40 -6.77 24.54
N GLN A 475 -18.84 -7.00 25.77
CA GLN A 475 -20.12 -7.64 26.03
C GLN A 475 -21.27 -6.76 25.55
N LEU A 476 -22.12 -7.32 24.70
CA LEU A 476 -23.44 -6.75 24.38
C LEU A 476 -24.39 -7.09 25.53
N PHE A 477 -24.93 -6.06 26.18
CA PHE A 477 -25.96 -6.25 27.21
C PHE A 477 -27.35 -6.38 26.61
N GLY A 478 -27.58 -5.73 25.47
CA GLY A 478 -28.91 -5.70 24.90
C GLY A 478 -29.10 -4.71 23.77
N PHE A 479 -30.36 -4.51 23.41
CA PHE A 479 -30.74 -3.64 22.31
C PHE A 479 -32.07 -2.94 22.57
N CYS A 480 -32.33 -1.85 21.85
CA CYS A 480 -33.59 -1.13 21.84
C CYS A 480 -34.04 -0.93 20.38
N ILE A 481 -35.30 -1.25 20.12
CA ILE A 481 -35.98 -1.02 18.83
C ILE A 481 -37.18 -0.12 19.15
N HIS A 482 -37.28 1.02 18.48
CA HIS A 482 -38.43 1.92 18.63
C HIS A 482 -38.68 2.68 17.33
N GLY A 483 -39.76 2.37 16.62
CA GLY A 483 -39.99 2.89 15.27
C GLY A 483 -38.83 2.57 14.32
N GLU A 484 -38.14 3.59 13.81
CA GLU A 484 -36.93 3.46 12.97
C GLU A 484 -35.62 3.46 13.75
N GLU A 485 -35.66 3.69 15.08
CA GLU A 485 -34.46 3.64 15.92
C GLU A 485 -33.99 2.19 16.09
N ARG A 486 -32.69 1.99 15.89
CA ARG A 486 -31.98 0.74 16.17
C ARG A 486 -30.79 1.08 17.05
N ILE A 487 -30.81 0.61 18.29
CA ILE A 487 -29.84 0.98 19.31
C ILE A 487 -29.26 -0.28 19.94
N LEU A 488 -27.94 -0.33 20.07
CA LEU A 488 -27.20 -1.40 20.73
C LEU A 488 -26.58 -0.88 22.03
N ILE A 489 -26.68 -1.70 23.09
CA ILE A 489 -26.22 -1.37 24.44
C ILE A 489 -25.09 -2.31 24.83
N TYR A 490 -23.91 -1.75 25.05
CA TYR A 490 -22.68 -2.45 25.39
C TYR A 490 -22.20 -2.13 26.81
N ALA A 491 -21.32 -2.98 27.33
CA ALA A 491 -20.47 -2.65 28.47
C ALA A 491 -19.61 -1.41 28.16
N TYR A 492 -19.60 -0.44 29.08
CA TYR A 492 -18.73 0.72 28.96
C TYR A 492 -17.27 0.33 29.19
N MET A 493 -16.38 0.77 28.29
CA MET A 493 -14.94 0.51 28.36
C MET A 493 -14.20 1.80 28.73
N PRO A 494 -13.72 1.96 29.98
CA PRO A 494 -13.17 3.22 30.48
C PRO A 494 -11.83 3.61 29.85
N ASN A 495 -11.11 2.64 29.26
CA ASN A 495 -9.76 2.85 28.73
C ASN A 495 -9.73 3.32 27.26
N LYS A 496 -10.85 3.65 26.62
CA LYS A 496 -10.94 3.97 25.16
C LYS A 496 -10.64 2.77 24.25
N SER A 497 -10.78 2.97 22.94
CA SER A 497 -10.69 1.92 21.91
C SER A 497 -9.26 1.42 21.71
N LEU A 498 -9.13 0.21 21.17
CA LEU A 498 -7.83 -0.36 20.80
C LEU A 498 -7.11 0.48 19.74
N ASP A 499 -7.85 1.04 18.80
CA ASP A 499 -7.37 1.97 17.78
C ASP A 499 -6.60 3.15 18.41
N TYR A 500 -7.12 3.71 19.50
CA TYR A 500 -6.47 4.78 20.25
C TYR A 500 -5.09 4.39 20.80
N PHE A 501 -4.88 3.12 21.20
CA PHE A 501 -3.59 2.66 21.73
C PHE A 501 -2.64 2.10 20.67
N LEU A 502 -3.17 1.56 19.58
CA LEU A 502 -2.36 1.06 18.47
C LEU A 502 -1.76 2.20 17.64
N PHE A 503 -2.50 3.32 17.51
CA PHE A 503 -2.11 4.44 16.65
C PHE A 503 -1.89 5.76 17.40
N GLY A 504 -2.22 5.83 18.70
CA GLY A 504 -1.86 6.95 19.59
C GLY A 504 -0.46 6.80 20.19
N ARG A 505 0.35 7.87 20.11
CA ARG A 505 1.79 7.85 20.45
C ARG A 505 2.09 7.39 21.90
N LYS A 506 3.18 6.60 22.01
CA LYS A 506 3.93 6.10 23.19
C LYS A 506 3.34 4.86 23.90
N LEU A 507 3.81 3.69 23.47
CA LEU A 507 3.66 2.43 24.21
C LEU A 507 4.54 2.40 25.47
N ARG A 508 3.92 2.09 26.61
CA ARG A 508 4.49 1.22 27.66
C ARG A 508 3.39 0.45 28.39
N PHE A 509 3.49 -0.88 28.27
CA PHE A 509 2.90 -1.98 29.08
C PHE A 509 1.59 -2.65 28.65
N SER A 510 1.51 -3.89 29.18
CA SER A 510 0.73 -5.08 28.81
C SER A 510 -0.70 -4.85 28.35
N ILE A 511 -1.03 -5.34 27.15
CA ILE A 511 -2.35 -5.24 26.54
C ILE A 511 -2.96 -6.63 26.41
N THR A 512 -4.15 -6.81 26.99
CA THR A 512 -5.09 -7.88 26.62
C THR A 512 -5.86 -7.39 25.38
N LEU A 513 -5.76 -8.14 24.27
CA LEU A 513 -6.36 -7.82 22.96
C LEU A 513 -7.90 -7.77 23.04
N ILE A 514 -8.56 -6.82 22.35
CA ILE A 514 -10.01 -6.87 22.05
C ILE A 514 -10.30 -6.23 20.67
N LEU A 515 -10.98 -6.98 19.79
CA LEU A 515 -11.58 -6.50 18.54
C LEU A 515 -12.90 -5.78 18.84
N VAL A 516 -13.05 -4.55 18.35
CA VAL A 516 -14.35 -3.92 18.13
C VAL A 516 -14.26 -3.25 16.76
N THR A 517 -15.05 -3.74 15.80
CA THR A 517 -15.22 -3.14 14.47
C THR A 517 -16.34 -2.12 14.46
#